data_AF-A0A0U3Q3I7-F1
#
_entry.id   AF-A0A0U3Q3I7-F1
#
_cell.length_a   1.000
_cell.length_b   1.000
_cell.length_c   1.000
_cell.angle_alpha   90.00
_cell.angle_beta   90.00
_cell.angle_gamma   90.00
#
_symmetry.space_group_name_H-M   'P 1'
#
loop_
_entity.id
_entity.type
_entity.pdbx_description
1 polymer ?
#
loop_
_entity_poly.entity_id
_entity_poly.type
_entity_poly.pdbx_seq_one_letter_code
_entity_poly.pdbx_strand_id
1 'polypeptide(L)' 'MAELATSPEGTRAVVWIRREDRRGRESVGLLVVAAHTPQGLVLIDAARDAPAQPDSTGVRSLHVLRYR' A
#
# COMPACT_ATOMS: atom_id res chain seq x y z
N MET A 1 6.99 2.14 -5.25
CA MET A 1 7.31 0.97 -4.42
C MET A 1 8.80 0.64 -4.43
N ALA A 2 9.45 0.53 -5.60
CA ALA A 2 10.90 0.27 -5.69
C ALA A 2 11.76 1.24 -4.86
N GLU A 3 11.44 2.54 -4.87
CA GLU A 3 12.14 3.54 -4.07
C GLU A 3 12.05 3.31 -2.55
N LEU A 4 10.93 2.75 -2.07
CA LEU A 4 10.76 2.42 -0.65
C LEU A 4 11.59 1.20 -0.27
N ALA A 5 11.75 0.24 -1.18
CA ALA A 5 12.62 -0.92 -0.97
C ALA A 5 14.11 -0.56 -0.92
N THR A 6 14.50 0.62 -1.41
CA THR A 6 15.88 1.14 -1.33
C THR A 6 16.07 2.19 -0.24
N SER A 7 15.03 2.46 0.56
CA SER A 7 15.10 3.43 1.66
C SER A 7 15.77 2.81 2.91
N PRO A 8 16.14 3.59 3.94
CA PRO A 8 16.62 3.02 5.20
C PRO A 8 15.61 2.05 5.82
N GLU A 9 16.09 1.02 6.52
CA GLU A 9 15.23 0.17 7.35
C GLU A 9 14.43 1.01 8.35
N GLY A 10 13.21 0.59 8.64
CA GLY A 10 12.28 1.33 9.49
C GLY A 10 11.53 2.47 8.78
N THR A 11 11.90 2.81 7.53
CA THR A 11 11.12 3.76 6.73
C THR A 11 9.70 3.23 6.52
N ARG A 12 8.72 4.12 6.70
CA ARG A 12 7.30 3.82 6.48
C ARG A 12 6.67 4.79 5.50
N ALA A 13 5.64 4.32 4.82
CA ALA A 13 4.77 5.13 3.98
C ALA A 13 3.34 4.60 4.06
N VAL A 14 2.36 5.48 3.86
CA VAL A 14 0.98 5.05 3.60
C VAL A 14 0.85 4.80 2.10
N VAL A 15 0.23 3.69 1.72
CA VAL A 15 -0.12 3.39 0.34
C VAL A 15 -1.63 3.37 0.22
N TRP A 16 -2.15 4.27 -0.61
CA TRP A 16 -3.56 4.26 -1.00
C TRP A 16 -3.71 3.51 -2.32
N ILE A 17 -4.38 2.36 -2.24
CA ILE A 17 -4.73 1.51 -3.37
C ILE A 17 -6.10 1.94 -3.85
N ARG A 18 -6.14 2.77 -4.90
CA ARG A 18 -7.39 3.21 -5.52
C ARG A 18 -7.93 2.11 -6.42
N ARG A 19 -9.23 1.86 -6.35
CA ARG A 19 -9.90 0.82 -7.12
C ARG A 19 -11.03 1.37 -7.97
N GLU A 20 -11.41 0.62 -8.98
CA GLU A 20 -12.60 0.88 -9.79
C GLU A 20 -13.54 -0.33 -9.79
N ASP A 21 -14.84 -0.06 -9.91
CA ASP A 21 -15.85 -1.09 -10.10
C ASP A 21 -15.86 -1.58 -11.57
N ARG A 22 -16.69 -2.59 -11.86
CA ARG A 22 -16.84 -3.12 -13.24
C ARG A 22 -17.36 -2.09 -14.26
N ARG A 23 -17.78 -0.90 -13.82
CA ARG A 23 -18.25 0.21 -14.67
C ARG A 23 -17.19 1.32 -14.80
N GLY A 24 -15.98 1.12 -14.30
CA GLY A 24 -14.88 2.09 -14.36
C GLY A 24 -15.04 3.27 -13.40
N ARG A 25 -16.00 3.21 -12.47
CA ARG A 25 -16.18 4.25 -11.45
C ARG A 25 -15.23 3.96 -10.30
N GLU A 26 -14.65 5.01 -9.74
CA GLU A 26 -13.85 4.86 -8.54
C GLU A 26 -14.69 4.27 -7.41
N SER A 27 -14.21 3.15 -6.89
CA SER A 27 -14.73 2.50 -5.70
C SER A 27 -13.84 2.87 -4.50
N VAL A 28 -14.28 2.52 -3.29
CA VAL A 28 -13.46 2.72 -2.09
C VAL A 28 -12.09 2.05 -2.27
N GLY A 29 -11.03 2.78 -1.90
CA GLY A 29 -9.67 2.26 -1.93
C GLY A 29 -9.25 1.64 -0.60
N LEU A 30 -8.20 0.82 -0.64
CA LEU A 30 -7.58 0.27 0.58
C LEU A 30 -6.41 1.15 1.00
N LEU A 31 -6.35 1.52 2.29
CA LEU A 31 -5.19 2.18 2.88
C LEU A 31 -4.36 1.14 3.63
N VAL A 32 -3.10 0.99 3.24
CA VAL A 32 -2.15 0.10 3.90
C VAL A 32 -0.89 0.87 4.29
N VAL A 33 -0.16 0.37 5.28
CA VAL A 33 1.17 0.86 5.59
C VAL A 33 2.19 -0.02 4.88
N ALA A 34 3.08 0.59 4.11
CA ALA A 34 4.28 -0.06 3.62
C ALA A 34 5.43 0.22 4.59
N ALA A 35 6.14 -0.82 5.01
CA ALA A 35 7.28 -0.71 5.92
C ALA A 35 8.49 -1.45 5.33
N HIS A 36 9.65 -0.77 5.33
CA HIS A 36 10.90 -1.42 5.01
C HIS A 36 11.46 -2.10 6.26
N THR A 37 11.57 -3.42 6.20
CA THR A 37 12.07 -4.28 7.29
C THR A 37 13.39 -4.94 6.87
N PRO A 38 14.15 -5.53 7.81
CA PRO A 38 15.34 -6.32 7.46
C PRO A 38 15.06 -7.49 6.50
N GLN A 39 13.81 -7.97 6.43
CA GLN A 39 13.36 -9.04 5.54
C GLN A 39 12.81 -8.51 4.20
N GLY A 40 12.86 -7.20 3.98
CA GLY A 40 12.34 -6.51 2.80
C GLY A 40 11.07 -5.72 3.08
N LEU A 41 10.34 -5.41 2.00
CA LEU A 41 9.17 -4.55 2.07
C LEU A 41 7.91 -5.35 2.41
N VAL A 42 7.20 -4.94 3.46
CA VAL A 42 5.92 -5.54 3.86
C VAL A 42 4.78 -4.53 3.74
N LEU A 43 3.57 -5.03 3.45
CA LEU A 43 2.33 -4.25 3.48
C LEU A 43 1.49 -4.70 4.67
N ILE A 44 1.01 -3.75 5.45
CA ILE A 44 0.26 -3.96 6.69
C ILE A 44 -1.11 -3.31 6.53
N ASP A 45 -2.18 -4.07 6.76
CA ASP A 45 -3.51 -3.51 6.95
C ASP A 45 -3.61 -3.03 8.40
N ALA A 46 -3.45 -1.73 8.60
CA ALA A 46 -3.47 -1.12 9.91
C ALA A 46 -4.86 -1.19 10.59
N ALA A 47 -5.95 -1.38 9.84
CA ALA A 47 -7.27 -1.56 10.42
C ALA A 47 -7.47 -2.96 11.02
N ARG A 48 -6.68 -3.95 10.56
CA ARG A 48 -6.75 -5.35 11.02
C ARG A 48 -5.53 -5.80 11.82
N ASP A 49 -4.53 -4.93 11.95
CA ASP A 49 -3.21 -5.24 12.51
C ASP A 49 -2.63 -6.56 11.96
N ALA A 50 -2.67 -6.70 10.64
CA ALA A 50 -2.33 -7.94 9.94
C ALA A 50 -1.63 -7.65 8.61
N PRO A 51 -0.91 -8.64 8.03
CA PRO A 51 -0.40 -8.51 6.67
C PRO A 51 -1.51 -8.18 5.67
N ALA A 52 -1.30 -7.17 4.85
CA ALA A 52 -2.22 -6.84 3.78
C ALA A 52 -2.10 -7.87 2.65
N GLN A 53 -3.24 -8.32 2.14
CA GLN A 53 -3.34 -9.16 0.95
C GLN A 53 -4.09 -8.39 -0.14
N PRO A 54 -3.46 -7.37 -0.76
CA PRO A 54 -4.12 -6.59 -1.79
C PRO A 54 -4.35 -7.45 -3.03
N ASP A 55 -5.60 -7.48 -3.48
CA ASP A 55 -6.03 -8.00 -4.77
C ASP A 55 -5.76 -6.95 -5.86
N SER A 56 -5.18 -7.36 -6.99
CA SER A 56 -4.89 -6.48 -8.13
C SER A 56 -6.12 -6.22 -9.02
N THR A 57 -7.20 -6.98 -8.84
CA THR A 57 -8.45 -6.82 -9.60
C THR A 57 -9.01 -5.42 -9.38
N GLY A 58 -9.25 -4.70 -10.49
CA GLY A 58 -9.79 -3.35 -10.43
C GLY A 58 -8.90 -2.34 -9.73
N VAL A 59 -7.59 -2.60 -9.55
CA VAL A 59 -6.66 -1.56 -9.09
C VAL A 59 -6.50 -0.53 -10.21
N ARG A 60 -6.82 0.73 -9.88
CA ARG A 60 -6.75 1.86 -10.79
C ARG A 60 -5.42 2.60 -10.68
N SER A 61 -5.00 2.88 -9.45
CA SER A 61 -3.71 3.53 -9.19
C SER A 61 -3.24 3.28 -7.77
N LEU A 62 -1.93 3.43 -7.57
CA LEU A 62 -1.30 3.40 -6.25
C LEU A 62 -0.75 4.79 -5.95
N HIS A 63 -1.12 5.35 -4.80
CA HIS A 63 -0.55 6.59 -4.30
C HIS A 63 0.28 6.29 -3.06
N VAL A 64 1.56 6.66 -3.08
CA VAL A 64 2.46 6.50 -1.94
C VAL A 64 2.59 7.85 -1.25
N LEU A 65 2.18 7.92 0.01
CA LEU A 65 2.31 9.10 0.85
C LEU A 65 3.42 8.84 1.86
N ARG A 66 4.48 9.65 1.78
CA ARG A 66 5.59 9.62 2.72
C ARG A 66 5.30 10.59 3.85
N TYR A 67 5.65 10.18 5.06
CA TYR A 67 5.56 11.00 6.27
C TYR A 67 6.87 10.83 7.05
N ARG A 68 7.14 11.78 7.94
CA ARG A 68 8.34 11.78 8.80
C ARG A 68 7.98 11.22 10.16
#